data_AF-A0A838K2H5-F1
#
_entry.id   AF-A0A838K2H5-F1
#
_cell.length_a   1.000
_cell.length_b   1.000
_cell.length_c   1.000
_cell.angle_alpha   90.00
_cell.angle_beta   90.00
_cell.angle_gamma   90.00
#
_symmetry.space_group_name_H-M   'P 1'
#
loop_
_entity.id
_entity.type
_entity.pdbx_description
1 polymer ?
#
loop_
_entity_poly.entity_id
_entity_poly.type
_entity_poly.pdbx_seq_one_letter_code
_entity_poly.pdbx_strand_id
1 'polypeptide(L)'
;MAGAPLSRRPGDLTRPRGGTRFGVHYDPDAFGRFSEAIAQFLGTARYLVAQTIVVVVWIFVNVLAVRLRWDPYPFILLNLFFSTQASYAAPLILLAQNRQAERDRAQIERDREVTARTLADTEFLAREITSVRLAVAQLVTERDLTRELGRLTAELEALRTGVAQALAERRTDTEPHQE
;
A
#
# COMPACT_ATOMS: atom_id res chain seq x y z
N MET A 1 -20.84 32.57 66.79
CA MET A 1 -21.60 31.46 66.17
C MET A 1 -20.74 30.93 65.03
N ALA A 2 -19.88 29.96 65.33
CA ALA A 2 -20.12 28.52 65.27
C ALA A 2 -19.81 28.00 63.85
N GLY A 3 -18.73 27.22 63.77
CA GLY A 3 -18.05 26.83 62.55
C GLY A 3 -18.85 25.87 61.67
N ALA A 4 -18.62 25.99 60.37
CA ALA A 4 -18.99 24.99 59.39
C ALA A 4 -17.75 24.15 59.03
N PRO A 5 -17.66 22.88 59.46
CA PRO A 5 -16.69 21.97 58.86
C PRO A 5 -17.34 21.15 57.74
N LEU A 6 -16.84 21.45 56.56
CA LEU A 6 -16.72 20.67 55.33
C LEU A 6 -17.21 19.21 55.38
N SER A 7 -18.10 18.93 54.45
CA SER A 7 -18.57 17.63 54.00
C SER A 7 -17.43 16.68 53.63
N ARG A 8 -17.26 15.60 54.40
CA ARG A 8 -16.55 14.39 53.93
C ARG A 8 -17.45 13.64 52.96
N ARG A 9 -17.17 13.72 51.66
CA ARG A 9 -17.73 12.80 50.66
C ARG A 9 -16.97 11.46 50.72
N PRO A 10 -17.65 10.32 50.93
CA PRO A 10 -17.03 9.01 50.82
C PRO A 10 -16.99 8.53 49.36
N GLY A 11 -15.88 7.91 48.97
CA GLY A 11 -15.88 6.86 47.95
C GLY A 11 -15.63 7.30 46.50
N ASP A 12 -14.44 7.82 46.21
CA ASP A 12 -13.92 7.83 44.84
C ASP A 12 -13.51 6.38 44.45
N LEU A 13 -14.51 5.60 44.03
CA LEU A 13 -14.39 4.19 43.59
C LEU A 13 -13.93 4.05 42.14
N THR A 14 -13.55 5.16 41.48
CA THR A 14 -13.27 5.18 40.03
C THR A 14 -11.80 4.87 39.72
N ARG A 15 -10.94 4.66 40.71
CA ARG A 15 -9.55 4.26 40.48
C ARG A 15 -9.41 2.74 40.60
N PRO A 16 -9.25 1.98 39.48
CA PRO A 16 -8.87 0.59 39.60
C PRO A 16 -7.54 0.53 40.37
N ARG A 17 -7.55 -0.21 41.49
CA ARG A 17 -6.35 -0.49 42.28
C ARG A 17 -5.30 -1.06 41.34
N GLY A 18 -4.18 -0.35 41.19
CA GLY A 18 -3.05 -0.78 40.39
C GLY A 18 -2.47 -2.06 40.98
N GLY A 19 -2.84 -3.21 40.42
CA GLY A 19 -2.19 -4.47 40.69
C GLY A 19 -0.70 -4.34 40.35
N THR A 20 0.14 -4.85 41.26
CA THR A 20 1.59 -4.91 41.12
C THR A 20 1.93 -5.54 39.77
N ARG A 21 2.24 -4.72 38.77
CA ARG A 21 2.73 -5.23 37.48
C ARG A 21 4.11 -5.79 37.77
N PHE A 22 4.22 -7.11 37.86
CA PHE A 22 5.48 -7.80 37.65
C PHE A 22 5.91 -7.48 36.21
N GLY A 23 6.60 -6.36 36.06
CA GLY A 23 7.10 -5.87 34.78
C GLY A 23 8.34 -6.67 34.41
N VAL A 24 8.13 -7.87 33.85
CA VAL A 24 9.15 -8.41 32.94
C VAL A 24 9.22 -7.38 31.81
N HIS A 25 10.28 -6.59 31.78
CA HIS A 25 10.51 -5.61 30.73
C HIS A 25 10.81 -6.39 29.44
N TYR A 26 9.75 -6.80 28.76
CA TYR A 26 9.82 -7.44 27.47
C TYR A 26 10.29 -6.37 26.49
N ASP A 27 11.53 -6.50 26.03
CA ASP A 27 12.10 -5.66 24.98
C ASP A 27 11.67 -6.22 23.61
N PRO A 28 10.67 -5.60 22.96
CA PRO A 28 10.14 -6.08 21.69
C PRO A 28 11.18 -5.97 20.56
N ASP A 29 12.22 -5.14 20.70
CA ASP A 29 13.23 -4.95 19.66
C ASP A 29 14.29 -6.06 19.71
N ALA A 30 14.74 -6.42 20.92
CA ALA A 30 15.65 -7.55 21.13
C ALA A 30 15.00 -8.87 20.68
N PHE A 31 13.74 -9.07 21.07
CA PHE A 31 12.98 -10.26 20.67
C PHE A 31 12.76 -10.31 19.14
N GLY A 32 12.62 -9.15 18.50
CA GLY A 32 12.41 -9.07 17.06
C GLY A 32 13.57 -9.48 16.22
N ARG A 33 14.75 -9.01 16.59
CA ARG A 33 15.99 -9.43 15.94
C ARG A 33 16.25 -10.92 16.12
N PHE A 34 15.90 -11.46 17.28
CA PHE A 34 16.04 -12.89 17.56
C PHE A 34 15.10 -13.76 16.71
N SER A 35 13.81 -13.41 16.63
CA SER A 35 12.86 -14.11 15.77
C SER A 35 13.24 -14.04 14.29
N GLU A 36 13.71 -12.89 13.81
CA GLU A 36 14.17 -12.72 12.43
C GLU A 36 15.37 -13.62 12.11
N ALA A 37 16.36 -13.66 13.00
CA ALA A 37 17.53 -14.52 12.84
C ALA A 37 17.14 -16.01 12.81
N ILE A 38 16.17 -16.42 13.64
CA ILE A 38 15.69 -17.81 13.65
C ILE A 38 14.88 -18.15 12.40
N ALA A 39 14.04 -17.24 11.91
CA ALA A 39 13.29 -17.43 10.67
C ALA A 39 14.25 -17.64 9.48
N GLN A 40 15.31 -16.82 9.39
CA GLN A 40 16.35 -16.96 8.38
C GLN A 40 17.14 -18.26 8.53
N PHE A 41 17.44 -18.67 9.77
CA PHE A 41 18.20 -19.89 10.06
C PHE A 41 17.41 -21.16 9.74
N LEU A 42 16.16 -21.28 10.20
CA LEU A 42 15.29 -22.43 9.98
C LEU A 42 14.79 -22.55 8.53
N GLY A 43 14.65 -21.41 7.83
CA GLY A 43 14.23 -21.38 6.41
C GLY A 43 15.33 -21.79 5.42
N THR A 44 16.57 -21.99 5.88
CA THR A 44 17.71 -22.30 5.01
C THR A 44 17.86 -23.83 4.82
N ALA A 45 17.96 -24.30 3.57
CA ALA A 45 18.16 -25.73 3.25
C ALA A 45 19.41 -26.35 3.93
N ARG A 46 20.44 -25.54 4.18
CA ARG A 46 21.67 -25.95 4.89
C ARG A 46 21.40 -26.41 6.32
N TYR A 47 20.44 -25.81 7.02
CA TYR A 47 20.09 -26.21 8.40
C TYR A 47 19.52 -27.63 8.42
N LEU A 48 18.60 -27.94 7.51
CA LEU A 48 18.01 -29.27 7.40
C LEU A 48 19.08 -30.34 7.12
N VAL A 49 20.01 -30.07 6.19
CA VAL A 49 21.11 -31.00 5.88
C VAL A 49 22.02 -31.22 7.11
N ALA A 50 22.41 -30.14 7.80
CA ALA A 50 23.24 -30.26 9.00
C ALA A 50 22.52 -31.04 10.12
N GLN A 51 21.23 -30.77 10.35
CA GLN A 51 20.41 -31.49 11.32
C GLN A 51 20.33 -32.99 11.00
N THR A 52 20.11 -33.35 9.74
CA THR A 52 20.10 -34.76 9.31
C THR A 52 21.44 -35.44 9.55
N ILE A 53 22.56 -34.77 9.23
CA ILE A 53 23.90 -35.30 9.50
C ILE A 53 24.10 -35.56 10.99
N VAL A 54 23.71 -34.62 11.85
CA VAL A 54 23.82 -34.78 13.31
C VAL A 54 23.04 -36.01 13.80
N VAL A 55 21.80 -36.20 13.31
CA VAL A 55 20.97 -37.36 13.67
C VAL A 55 21.63 -38.66 13.21
N VAL A 56 22.12 -38.70 11.97
CA VAL A 56 22.80 -39.88 11.41
C VAL A 56 24.06 -40.22 12.20
N VAL A 57 24.90 -39.23 12.51
CA VAL A 57 26.11 -39.41 13.33
C VAL A 57 25.75 -39.91 14.72
N TRP A 58 24.69 -39.38 15.33
CA TRP A 58 24.23 -39.83 16.64
C TRP A 58 23.82 -41.30 16.62
N ILE A 59 23.05 -41.72 15.60
CA ILE A 59 22.66 -43.13 15.41
C ILE A 59 23.91 -44.00 15.26
N PHE A 60 24.90 -43.59 14.44
CA PHE A 60 26.14 -44.35 14.25
C PHE A 60 26.95 -44.49 15.56
N VAL A 61 27.12 -43.42 16.32
CA VAL A 61 27.80 -43.45 17.63
C VAL A 61 27.08 -44.39 18.58
N ASN A 62 25.75 -44.34 18.61
CA ASN A 62 24.93 -45.18 19.46
C ASN A 62 25.07 -46.67 19.13
N VAL A 63 25.01 -47.01 17.84
CA VAL A 63 25.19 -48.38 17.33
C VAL A 63 26.60 -48.91 17.60
N LEU A 64 27.63 -48.07 17.46
CA LEU A 64 29.02 -48.48 17.74
C LEU A 64 29.29 -48.62 19.25
N ALA A 65 28.61 -47.80 20.07
CA ALA A 65 28.66 -47.84 21.53
C ALA A 65 27.73 -48.91 22.15
N VAL A 66 27.12 -49.80 21.34
CA VAL A 66 26.27 -50.91 21.82
C VAL A 66 26.98 -51.80 22.85
N ARG A 67 28.31 -51.95 22.77
CA ARG A 67 29.09 -52.70 23.78
C ARG A 67 29.03 -52.08 25.19
N LEU A 68 28.78 -50.78 25.30
CA LEU A 68 28.63 -50.06 26.58
C LEU A 68 27.15 -49.92 27.01
N ARG A 69 26.18 -50.40 26.22
CA ARG A 69 24.72 -50.28 26.46
C ARG A 69 24.25 -48.87 26.87
N TRP A 70 24.89 -47.84 26.32
CA TRP A 70 24.62 -46.45 26.69
C TRP A 70 23.19 -45.99 26.36
N ASP A 71 22.56 -46.55 25.31
CA ASP A 71 21.16 -46.30 24.94
C ASP A 71 20.61 -47.45 24.07
N PRO A 72 20.12 -48.55 24.67
CA PRO A 72 19.60 -49.70 23.92
C PRO A 72 18.38 -49.33 23.05
N TYR A 73 18.17 -50.07 21.95
CA TYR A 73 16.97 -49.93 21.12
C TYR A 73 15.70 -50.00 22.00
N PRO A 74 14.80 -48.98 21.99
CA PRO A 74 14.49 -48.03 20.92
C PRO A 74 15.00 -46.57 21.13
N PHE A 75 16.25 -46.37 21.54
CA PHE A 75 16.92 -45.05 21.65
C PHE A 75 16.13 -44.01 22.47
N ILE A 76 15.95 -44.27 23.76
CA ILE A 76 15.10 -43.44 24.63
C ILE A 76 15.65 -42.00 24.78
N LEU A 77 16.98 -41.85 24.80
CA LEU A 77 17.62 -40.55 24.97
C LEU A 77 17.44 -39.65 23.74
N LEU A 78 17.56 -40.23 22.55
CA LEU A 78 17.30 -39.52 21.30
C LEU A 78 15.84 -39.07 21.20
N ASN A 79 14.90 -39.95 21.55
CA ASN A 79 13.48 -39.62 21.58
C ASN A 79 13.16 -38.52 22.60
N LEU A 80 13.78 -38.57 23.78
CA LEU A 80 13.61 -37.55 24.81
C LEU A 80 14.10 -36.19 24.29
N PHE A 81 15.29 -36.15 23.68
CA PHE A 81 15.85 -34.94 23.10
C PHE A 81 14.95 -34.34 22.02
N PHE A 82 14.46 -35.15 21.08
CA PHE A 82 13.52 -34.70 20.05
C PHE A 82 12.19 -34.20 20.63
N SER A 83 11.67 -34.86 21.67
CA SER A 83 10.43 -34.44 22.32
C SER A 83 10.58 -33.06 22.96
N THR A 84 11.69 -32.82 23.66
CA THR A 84 12.00 -31.50 24.21
C THR A 84 12.25 -30.46 23.11
N GLN A 85 12.94 -30.84 22.03
CA GLN A 85 13.19 -29.96 20.90
C GLN A 85 11.89 -29.48 20.26
N ALA A 86 10.94 -30.39 20.00
CA ALA A 86 9.63 -30.05 19.49
C ALA A 86 8.83 -29.16 20.46
N SER A 87 8.89 -29.48 21.76
CA SER A 87 8.17 -28.73 22.80
C SER A 87 8.66 -27.28 22.93
N TYR A 88 9.96 -27.01 22.77
CA TYR A 88 10.51 -25.64 22.78
C TYR A 88 10.38 -24.94 21.43
N ALA A 89 10.35 -25.68 20.31
CA ALA A 89 10.15 -25.10 18.99
C ALA A 89 8.75 -24.47 18.86
N ALA A 90 7.70 -25.12 19.36
CA ALA A 90 6.33 -24.63 19.26
C ALA A 90 6.11 -23.19 19.78
N PRO A 91 6.49 -22.83 21.03
CA PRO A 91 6.31 -21.46 21.52
C PRO A 91 7.18 -20.45 20.76
N LEU A 92 8.38 -20.86 20.34
CA LEU A 92 9.28 -19.98 19.58
C LEU A 92 8.70 -19.67 18.18
N ILE A 93 8.15 -20.69 17.51
CA ILE A 93 7.47 -20.53 16.22
C ILE A 93 6.24 -19.65 16.39
N LEU A 94 5.43 -19.85 17.43
CA LEU A 94 4.25 -19.02 17.70
C LEU A 94 4.62 -17.55 17.87
N LEU A 95 5.72 -17.26 18.56
CA LEU A 95 6.22 -15.90 18.72
C LEU A 95 6.70 -15.30 17.39
N ALA A 96 7.41 -16.06 16.56
CA ALA A 96 7.79 -15.62 15.22
C ALA A 96 6.57 -15.34 14.34
N GLN A 97 5.53 -16.18 14.43
CA GLN A 97 4.26 -15.99 13.73
C GLN A 97 3.51 -14.75 14.20
N ASN A 98 3.45 -14.48 15.51
CA ASN A 98 2.83 -13.25 16.03
C ASN A 98 3.50 -11.99 15.46
N ARG A 99 4.83 -11.98 15.37
CA ARG A 99 5.56 -10.87 14.76
C ARG A 99 5.30 -10.73 13.26
N GLN A 100 5.23 -11.85 12.55
CA GLN A 100 4.92 -11.81 11.12
C GLN A 100 3.50 -11.25 10.92
N ALA A 101 2.52 -11.70 11.70
CA ALA A 101 1.16 -11.17 11.67
C ALA A 101 1.08 -9.67 12.02
N GLU A 102 1.90 -9.17 12.95
CA GLU A 102 2.00 -7.73 13.24
C GLU A 102 2.54 -6.93 12.04
N ARG A 103 3.59 -7.43 11.37
CA ARG A 103 4.12 -6.79 10.15
C ARG A 103 3.10 -6.83 9.02
N ASP A 104 2.44 -7.96 8.81
CA ASP A 104 1.42 -8.13 7.78
C ASP A 104 0.26 -7.16 7.99
N ARG A 105 -0.19 -6.98 9.25
CA ARG A 105 -1.21 -5.97 9.59
C ARG A 105 -0.74 -4.54 9.28
N ALA A 106 0.48 -4.19 9.66
CA ALA A 106 1.03 -2.87 9.36
C ALA A 106 1.17 -2.62 7.86
N GLN A 107 1.52 -3.66 7.08
CA GLN A 107 1.59 -3.58 5.63
C GLN A 107 0.20 -3.41 5.01
N ILE A 108 -0.81 -4.15 5.47
CA ILE A 108 -2.20 -4.00 5.03
C ILE A 108 -2.72 -2.58 5.30
N GLU A 109 -2.41 -2.01 6.46
CA GLU A 109 -2.86 -0.66 6.80
C GLU A 109 -2.23 0.40 5.90
N ARG A 110 -0.92 0.30 5.62
CA ARG A 110 -0.27 1.18 4.64
C ARG A 110 -0.84 1.02 3.24
N ASP A 111 -1.13 -0.20 2.82
CA ASP A 111 -1.69 -0.47 1.50
C ASP A 111 -3.09 0.15 1.36
N ARG A 112 -3.90 0.12 2.43
CA ARG A 112 -5.19 0.83 2.47
C ARG A 112 -5.02 2.34 2.36
N GLU A 113 -4.07 2.93 3.08
CA GLU A 113 -3.80 4.37 3.02
C GLU A 113 -3.35 4.79 1.61
N VAL A 114 -2.43 4.04 1.01
CA VAL A 114 -1.95 4.26 -0.36
C VAL A 114 -3.09 4.12 -1.38
N THR A 115 -3.94 3.10 -1.23
CA THR A 115 -5.09 2.89 -2.10
C THR A 115 -6.09 4.04 -1.99
N ALA A 116 -6.41 4.47 -0.76
CA ALA A 116 -7.30 5.61 -0.53
C ALA A 116 -6.76 6.89 -1.15
N ARG A 117 -5.45 7.15 -1.01
CA ARG A 117 -4.79 8.29 -1.65
C ARG A 117 -4.82 8.20 -3.18
N THR A 118 -4.53 7.03 -3.73
CA THR A 118 -4.54 6.80 -5.18
C THR A 118 -5.93 7.01 -5.77
N LEU A 119 -6.98 6.58 -5.07
CA LEU A 119 -8.36 6.84 -5.46
C LEU A 119 -8.66 8.34 -5.48
N ALA A 120 -8.28 9.07 -4.42
CA ALA A 120 -8.48 10.51 -4.33
C ALA A 120 -7.72 11.28 -5.43
N ASP A 121 -6.47 10.91 -5.70
CA ASP A 121 -5.66 11.51 -6.78
C ASP A 121 -6.29 11.24 -8.14
N THR A 122 -6.82 10.02 -8.36
CA THR A 122 -7.53 9.66 -9.61
C THR A 122 -8.82 10.47 -9.77
N GLU A 123 -9.60 10.64 -8.71
CA GLU A 123 -10.83 11.44 -8.74
C GLU A 123 -10.51 12.92 -9.00
N PHE A 124 -9.45 13.44 -8.38
CA PHE A 124 -8.97 14.80 -8.62
C PHE A 124 -8.58 14.99 -10.08
N LEU A 125 -7.74 14.11 -10.63
CA LEU A 125 -7.34 14.16 -12.03
C LEU A 125 -8.53 14.03 -12.99
N ALA A 126 -9.51 13.17 -12.69
CA ALA A 126 -10.71 13.04 -13.51
C ALA A 126 -11.54 14.34 -13.54
N ARG A 127 -11.64 15.03 -12.39
CA ARG A 127 -12.32 16.34 -12.30
C ARG A 127 -11.55 17.43 -13.06
N GLU A 128 -10.22 17.46 -12.95
CA GLU A 128 -9.39 18.39 -13.73
C GLU A 128 -9.49 18.14 -15.24
N ILE A 129 -9.44 16.88 -15.68
CA ILE A 129 -9.61 16.54 -17.10
C ILE A 129 -11.00 16.96 -17.59
N THR A 130 -12.03 16.77 -16.78
CA THR A 130 -13.40 17.17 -17.12
C THR A 130 -13.52 18.69 -17.23
N SER A 131 -12.93 19.46 -16.30
CA SER A 131 -12.94 20.92 -16.35
C SER A 131 -12.15 21.46 -17.56
N VAL A 132 -10.98 20.88 -17.86
CA VAL A 132 -10.18 21.22 -19.04
C VAL A 132 -10.96 20.90 -20.32
N ARG A 133 -11.61 19.73 -20.40
CA ARG A 133 -12.44 19.34 -21.55
C ARG A 133 -13.58 20.31 -21.79
N LEU A 134 -14.27 20.76 -20.73
CA LEU A 134 -15.35 21.73 -20.84
C LEU A 134 -14.83 23.11 -21.28
N ALA A 135 -13.68 23.56 -20.74
CA ALA A 135 -13.05 24.80 -21.16
C ALA A 135 -12.68 24.77 -22.66
N VAL A 136 -12.04 23.69 -23.12
CA VAL A 136 -11.72 23.48 -24.55
C VAL A 136 -12.98 23.43 -25.41
N ALA A 137 -14.04 22.77 -24.96
CA ALA A 137 -15.32 22.73 -25.67
C ALA A 137 -15.98 24.12 -25.82
N GLN A 138 -15.75 25.04 -24.88
CA GLN A 138 -16.21 26.43 -25.01
C GLN A 138 -15.35 27.25 -25.98
N LEU A 139 -14.03 27.03 -26.00
CA LEU A 139 -13.11 27.69 -26.94
C LEU A 139 -13.36 27.23 -28.39
N VAL A 140 -13.67 25.94 -28.60
CA VAL A 140 -14.10 25.41 -29.89
C VAL A 140 -15.63 25.50 -29.99
N THR A 141 -16.19 26.70 -29.85
CA THR A 141 -17.60 26.87 -30.22
C THR A 141 -17.67 26.88 -31.74
N GLU A 142 -18.13 25.78 -32.34
CA GLU A 142 -18.36 25.62 -33.79
C GLU A 142 -19.06 26.83 -34.43
N ARG A 143 -19.92 27.52 -33.66
CA ARG A 143 -20.62 28.73 -34.09
C ARG A 143 -19.69 29.91 -34.38
N ASP A 144 -18.63 30.10 -33.62
CA ASP A 144 -17.71 31.22 -33.85
C ASP A 144 -16.82 30.94 -35.05
N LEU A 145 -16.35 29.70 -35.20
CA LEU A 145 -15.59 29.31 -36.39
C LEU A 145 -16.46 29.41 -37.67
N THR A 146 -17.72 28.99 -37.60
CA THR A 146 -18.65 29.05 -38.74
C THR A 146 -19.09 30.48 -39.05
N ARG A 147 -19.23 31.35 -38.03
CA ARG A 147 -19.50 32.78 -38.23
C ARG A 147 -18.33 33.49 -38.90
N GLU A 148 -17.11 33.24 -38.44
CA GLU A 148 -15.93 33.89 -39.00
C GLU A 148 -15.68 33.40 -40.43
N LEU A 149 -15.82 32.08 -40.68
CA LEU A 149 -15.78 31.53 -42.04
C LEU A 149 -16.89 32.12 -42.92
N GLY A 150 -18.12 32.23 -42.39
CA GLY A 150 -19.27 32.81 -43.08
C GLY A 150 -19.11 34.30 -43.40
N ARG A 151 -18.50 35.06 -42.48
CA ARG A 151 -18.17 36.47 -42.67
C ARG A 151 -17.13 36.64 -43.77
N LEU A 152 -16.07 35.83 -43.75
CA LEU A 152 -15.04 35.85 -44.78
C LEU A 152 -15.61 35.51 -46.17
N THR A 153 -16.49 34.51 -46.27
CA THR A 153 -17.18 34.21 -47.55
C THR A 153 -18.08 35.35 -48.01
N ALA A 154 -18.83 35.98 -47.10
CA ALA A 154 -19.67 37.13 -47.45
C ALA A 154 -18.85 38.35 -47.94
N GLU A 155 -17.72 38.66 -47.28
CA GLU A 155 -16.80 39.72 -47.72
C GLU A 155 -16.20 39.41 -49.11
N LEU A 156 -15.80 38.15 -49.37
CA LEU A 156 -15.32 37.73 -50.68
C LEU A 156 -16.39 37.85 -51.77
N GLU A 157 -17.64 37.52 -51.46
CA GLU A 157 -18.75 37.61 -52.41
C GLU A 157 -19.14 39.06 -52.71
N ALA A 158 -19.07 39.94 -51.71
CA ALA A 158 -19.23 41.39 -51.87
C ALA A 158 -18.12 41.99 -52.75
N LEU A 159 -16.86 41.60 -52.51
CA LEU A 159 -15.73 42.02 -53.36
C LEU A 159 -15.91 41.54 -54.80
N ARG A 160 -16.30 40.28 -55.00
CA ARG A 160 -16.58 39.72 -56.32
C ARG A 160 -17.70 40.48 -57.06
N THR A 161 -18.80 40.80 -56.38
CA THR A 161 -19.93 41.53 -56.97
C THR A 161 -19.56 42.97 -57.30
N GLY A 162 -18.85 43.67 -56.41
CA GLY A 162 -18.34 45.02 -56.69
C GLY A 162 -17.39 45.07 -57.89
N VAL A 163 -16.49 44.09 -58.02
CA VAL A 163 -15.62 43.95 -59.21
C VAL A 163 -16.44 43.68 -60.48
N ALA A 164 -17.46 42.82 -60.41
CA ALA A 164 -18.33 42.53 -61.55
C ALA A 164 -19.13 43.78 -61.99
N GLN A 165 -19.62 44.59 -61.05
CA GLN A 165 -20.31 45.84 -61.33
C GLN A 165 -19.38 46.89 -61.95
N ALA A 166 -18.17 47.08 -61.40
CA ALA A 166 -17.19 48.01 -61.96
C ALA A 166 -16.76 47.64 -63.39
N LEU A 167 -16.68 46.34 -63.70
CA LEU A 167 -16.43 45.85 -65.06
C LEU A 167 -17.63 46.06 -65.99
N ALA A 168 -18.86 45.96 -65.48
CA ALA A 168 -20.09 46.22 -66.23
C ALA A 168 -20.23 47.72 -66.57
N GLU A 169 -19.99 48.61 -65.60
CA GLU A 169 -19.99 50.07 -65.80
C GLU A 169 -18.96 50.51 -66.83
N ARG A 170 -17.73 49.97 -66.75
CA ARG A 170 -16.72 50.20 -67.79
C ARG A 170 -17.16 49.71 -69.16
N ARG A 171 -17.89 48.59 -69.25
CA ARG A 171 -18.37 48.07 -70.54
C ARG A 171 -19.44 48.98 -71.15
N THR A 172 -20.35 49.51 -70.33
CA THR A 172 -21.37 50.47 -70.78
C THR A 172 -20.78 51.83 -71.17
N ASP A 173 -19.71 52.29 -70.51
CA ASP A 173 -18.98 53.50 -70.92
C ASP A 173 -18.17 53.33 -72.22
N THR A 174 -17.96 52.10 -72.68
CA THR A 174 -17.20 51.80 -73.91
C THR A 174 -18.09 51.48 -75.12
N GLU A 175 -19.41 51.65 -75.02
CA GLU A 175 -20.30 51.71 -76.20
C GLU A 175 -20.63 53.18 -76.56
N PRO A 176 -19.76 53.90 -77.30
CA PRO A 176 -20.19 55.10 -77.97
C PRO A 176 -20.96 54.73 -79.24
N HIS A 177 -22.11 55.39 -79.40
CA HIS A 177 -22.76 55.74 -80.65
C HIS A 177 -22.04 55.27 -81.94
N GLN A 178 -22.56 54.22 -82.58
CA GLN A 178 -22.58 54.10 -84.04
C GLN A 178 -24.04 53.79 -84.41
N GLU A 179 -24.79 54.84 -84.75
CA GLU A 179 -25.20 55.22 -86.12
C GLU A 179 -26.37 54.38 -86.65
#